data_AF-A0AAW1AHT1-F1
#
_entry.id   AF-A0AAW1AHT1-F1
#
_cell.length_a   1.000
_cell.length_b   1.000
_cell.length_c   1.000
_cell.angle_alpha   90.00
_cell.angle_beta   90.00
_cell.angle_gamma   90.00
#
_symmetry.space_group_name_H-M   'P 1'
#
loop_
_entity.id
_entity.type
_entity.pdbx_description
1 polymer ?
#
loop_
_entity_poly.entity_id
_entity_poly.type
_entity_poly.pdbx_seq_one_letter_code
_entity_poly.pdbx_strand_id
1 'polypeptide(L)'
;MAKELHKCLINYFSQLEKVNCKWNELSEEAKRPLHALRNQSEQVRLVVSNEIDNAELCKIDELRERLIFKILMGIDNELRLLFDILMRFNNINQDLKNRLNNLEDARSKVSLDEDTMKELINGTPYRPRLNLLLEWAVEAFNYYHELYLLINGNIKKFNYNDEETIKNLTKCFIEDRFKKLRIERILYFTQFLIKESLR
;
A
#
# COMPACT_ATOMS: atom_id res chain seq x y z
N MET A 1 -11.95 -30.10 10.34
CA MET A 1 -12.16 -28.64 10.49
C MET A 1 -10.90 -27.96 11.03
N ALA A 2 -10.25 -28.50 12.08
CA ALA A 2 -8.91 -28.11 12.54
C ALA A 2 -7.85 -27.91 11.43
N LYS A 3 -7.72 -28.90 10.52
CA LYS A 3 -6.80 -28.84 9.37
C LYS A 3 -7.11 -27.70 8.39
N GLU A 4 -8.38 -27.34 8.23
CA GLU A 4 -8.79 -26.26 7.33
C GLU A 4 -8.42 -24.89 7.91
N LEU A 5 -8.64 -24.69 9.22
CA LEU A 5 -8.19 -23.47 9.89
C LEU A 5 -6.67 -23.28 9.80
N HIS A 6 -5.92 -24.35 10.04
CA HIS A 6 -4.46 -24.31 9.92
C HIS A 6 -4.01 -23.96 8.49
N LYS A 7 -4.65 -24.54 7.47
CA LYS A 7 -4.44 -24.18 6.06
C LYS A 7 -4.77 -22.72 5.78
N CYS A 8 -5.86 -22.18 6.33
CA CYS A 8 -6.20 -20.76 6.20
C CYS A 8 -5.16 -19.84 6.86
N LEU A 9 -4.62 -20.21 8.02
CA LEU A 9 -3.52 -19.49 8.67
C LEU A 9 -2.27 -19.45 7.78
N ILE A 10 -1.84 -20.60 7.25
CA ILE A 10 -0.70 -20.69 6.31
C ILE A 10 -0.95 -19.80 5.10
N ASN A 11 -2.13 -19.91 4.48
CA ASN A 11 -2.49 -19.15 3.29
C ASN A 11 -2.52 -17.64 3.53
N TYR A 12 -3.00 -17.20 4.70
CA TYR A 12 -3.05 -15.79 5.07
C TYR A 12 -1.63 -15.24 5.30
N PHE A 13 -0.84 -15.85 6.17
CA PHE A 13 0.49 -15.31 6.52
C PHE A 13 1.51 -15.43 5.37
N SER A 14 1.38 -16.45 4.52
CA SER A 14 2.17 -16.52 3.27
C SER A 14 1.80 -15.41 2.30
N GLN A 15 0.52 -15.00 2.25
CA GLN A 15 0.12 -13.84 1.45
C GLN A 15 0.59 -12.54 2.07
N LEU A 16 0.53 -12.42 3.40
CA LEU A 16 1.00 -11.23 4.10
C LEU A 16 2.48 -10.93 3.78
N GLU A 17 3.33 -11.95 3.74
CA GLU A 17 4.73 -11.80 3.33
C GLU A 17 4.85 -11.26 1.89
N LYS A 18 4.07 -11.82 0.95
CA LYS A 18 4.04 -11.36 -0.44
C LYS A 18 3.55 -9.92 -0.55
N VAL A 19 2.53 -9.54 0.23
CA VAL A 19 2.02 -8.17 0.31
C VAL A 19 3.12 -7.25 0.81
N ASN A 20 3.83 -7.61 1.88
CA ASN A 20 4.94 -6.81 2.41
C ASN A 20 6.04 -6.57 1.37
N CYS A 21 6.51 -7.62 0.69
CA CYS A 21 7.50 -7.46 -0.37
C CYS A 21 6.97 -6.58 -1.51
N LYS A 22 5.74 -6.86 -1.97
CA LYS A 22 5.17 -6.13 -3.10
C LYS A 22 4.87 -4.67 -2.77
N TRP A 23 4.48 -4.38 -1.53
CA TRP A 23 4.22 -3.03 -1.07
C TRP A 23 5.47 -2.17 -1.11
N ASN A 24 6.61 -2.71 -0.65
CA ASN A 24 7.91 -2.03 -0.73
C ASN A 24 8.31 -1.78 -2.19
N GLU A 25 8.19 -2.77 -3.07
CA GLU A 25 8.49 -2.61 -4.51
C GLU A 25 7.66 -1.50 -5.16
N LEU A 26 6.34 -1.50 -4.93
CA LEU A 26 5.43 -0.49 -5.48
C LEU A 26 5.71 0.91 -4.93
N SER A 27 6.07 1.00 -3.65
CA SER A 27 6.43 2.27 -3.01
C SER A 27 7.73 2.84 -3.58
N GLU A 28 8.71 1.99 -3.89
CA GLU A 28 9.93 2.39 -4.61
C GLU A 28 9.63 2.83 -6.04
N GLU A 29 8.79 2.07 -6.77
CA GLU A 29 8.36 2.39 -8.14
C GLU A 29 7.67 3.75 -8.21
N ALA A 30 6.90 4.12 -7.18
CA ALA A 30 6.19 5.40 -7.10
C ALA A 30 7.11 6.63 -6.93
N LYS A 31 8.36 6.47 -6.47
CA LYS A 31 9.26 7.60 -6.21
C LYS A 31 9.53 8.43 -7.47
N ARG A 32 9.72 7.77 -8.62
CA ARG A 32 9.99 8.43 -9.90
C ARG A 32 8.82 9.32 -10.33
N PRO A 33 7.58 8.82 -10.50
CA PRO A 33 6.46 9.65 -10.89
C PRO A 33 6.13 10.73 -9.85
N LEU A 34 6.27 10.47 -8.55
CA LEU A 34 6.08 11.50 -7.51
C LEU A 34 7.06 12.67 -7.66
N HIS A 35 8.34 12.37 -7.89
CA HIS A 35 9.36 13.39 -8.11
C HIS A 35 9.10 14.19 -9.40
N ALA A 36 8.74 13.51 -10.48
CA ALA A 36 8.39 14.16 -11.74
C ALA A 36 7.16 15.07 -11.60
N LEU A 37 6.11 14.61 -10.92
CA LEU A 37 4.92 15.42 -10.64
C LEU A 37 5.23 16.68 -9.86
N ARG A 38 6.09 16.59 -8.83
CA ARG A 38 6.52 17.75 -8.06
C ARG A 38 7.17 18.79 -8.96
N ASN A 39 8.14 18.35 -9.77
CA ASN A 39 8.90 19.24 -10.65
C ASN A 39 8.03 19.86 -11.74
N GLN A 40 7.19 19.06 -12.40
CA GLN A 40 6.31 19.55 -13.47
C GLN A 40 5.25 20.50 -12.93
N SER A 41 4.67 20.22 -11.76
CA SER A 41 3.71 21.11 -11.14
C SER A 41 4.33 22.45 -10.75
N GLU A 42 5.57 22.44 -10.25
CA GLU A 42 6.34 23.66 -10.02
C GLU A 42 6.58 24.43 -11.32
N GLN A 43 6.99 23.75 -12.39
CA GLN A 43 7.15 24.37 -13.71
C GLN A 43 5.86 25.02 -14.22
N VAL A 44 4.69 24.36 -14.08
CA VAL A 44 3.41 24.98 -14.45
C VAL A 44 3.17 26.26 -13.66
N ARG A 45 3.33 26.24 -12.34
CA ARG A 45 3.11 27.43 -11.50
C ARG A 45 4.03 28.59 -11.88
N LEU A 46 5.30 28.30 -12.19
CA LEU A 46 6.26 29.30 -12.66
C LEU A 46 5.91 29.85 -14.04
N VAL A 47 5.52 28.99 -14.99
CA VAL A 47 5.18 29.40 -16.36
C VAL A 47 3.85 30.16 -16.42
N VAL A 48 2.92 29.89 -15.50
CA VAL A 48 1.64 30.62 -15.40
C VAL A 48 1.79 31.92 -14.61
N SER A 49 2.83 32.08 -13.79
CA SER A 49 3.08 33.30 -13.04
C SER A 49 3.21 34.53 -13.94
N ASN A 50 2.62 35.65 -13.51
CA ASN A 50 2.74 36.94 -14.20
C ASN A 50 4.15 37.54 -14.08
N GLU A 51 4.99 37.01 -13.19
CA GLU A 51 6.38 37.44 -12.99
C GLU A 51 7.24 37.26 -14.25
N ILE A 52 6.84 36.36 -15.15
CA ILE A 52 7.59 36.05 -16.39
C ILE A 52 6.95 36.65 -17.65
N ASP A 53 5.96 37.53 -17.53
CA ASP A 53 5.25 38.08 -18.69
C ASP A 53 6.16 38.86 -19.66
N ASN A 54 7.27 39.41 -19.15
CA ASN A 54 8.28 40.11 -19.96
C ASN A 54 9.33 39.17 -20.60
N ALA A 55 9.31 37.87 -20.29
CA ALA A 55 10.25 36.91 -20.84
C ALA A 55 10.06 36.74 -22.36
N GLU A 56 11.15 36.44 -23.07
CA GLU A 56 11.13 36.20 -24.53
C GLU A 56 10.10 35.15 -24.95
N LEU A 57 9.86 34.15 -24.11
CA LEU A 57 8.89 33.09 -24.39
C LEU A 57 7.44 33.61 -24.51
N CYS A 58 7.12 34.72 -23.84
CA CYS A 58 5.81 35.37 -23.85
C CYS A 58 5.63 36.31 -25.06
N LYS A 59 6.72 36.64 -25.76
CA LYS A 59 6.71 37.50 -26.96
C LYS A 59 6.47 36.71 -28.25
N ILE A 60 6.59 35.39 -28.19
CA ILE A 60 6.33 34.49 -29.32
C ILE A 60 4.91 33.97 -29.19
N ASP A 61 4.08 34.23 -30.21
CA ASP A 61 2.69 33.80 -30.26
C ASP A 61 2.55 32.31 -29.92
N GLU A 62 1.64 32.02 -28.97
CA GLU A 62 1.27 30.68 -28.51
C GLU A 62 2.39 29.84 -27.87
N LEU A 63 3.63 30.33 -27.77
CA LEU A 63 4.74 29.51 -27.27
C LEU A 63 4.56 29.16 -25.79
N ARG A 64 4.08 30.11 -24.99
CA ARG A 64 3.77 29.92 -23.57
C ARG A 64 2.68 28.88 -23.39
N GLU A 65 1.59 28.99 -24.13
CA GLU A 65 0.44 28.08 -24.10
C GLU A 65 0.87 26.66 -24.51
N ARG A 66 1.68 26.54 -25.56
CA ARG A 66 2.24 25.25 -26.00
C ARG A 66 3.15 24.63 -24.94
N LEU A 67 3.95 25.43 -24.24
CA LEU A 67 4.78 24.96 -23.13
C LEU A 67 3.92 24.45 -21.97
N ILE A 68 2.94 25.24 -21.53
CA ILE A 68 1.99 24.85 -20.48
C ILE A 68 1.31 23.53 -20.85
N PHE A 69 0.79 23.42 -22.07
CA PHE A 69 0.14 22.20 -22.55
C PHE A 69 1.07 20.98 -22.46
N LYS A 70 2.34 21.10 -22.91
CA LYS A 70 3.31 20.01 -22.82
C LYS A 70 3.60 19.59 -21.38
N ILE A 71 3.70 20.54 -20.45
CA ILE A 71 3.93 20.21 -19.04
C ILE A 71 2.70 19.50 -18.44
N LEU A 72 1.50 19.99 -18.74
CA LEU A 72 0.25 19.34 -18.29
C LEU A 72 0.11 17.92 -18.84
N MET A 73 0.48 17.68 -20.10
CA MET A 73 0.56 16.33 -20.67
C MET A 73 1.57 15.45 -19.91
N GLY A 74 2.70 16.03 -19.49
CA GLY A 74 3.67 15.36 -18.62
C GLY A 74 3.06 14.94 -17.29
N ILE A 75 2.33 15.85 -16.63
CA ILE A 75 1.63 15.59 -15.36
C ILE A 75 0.61 14.46 -15.52
N ASP A 76 -0.20 14.49 -16.59
CA ASP A 76 -1.19 13.43 -16.87
C ASP A 76 -0.53 12.06 -17.02
N ASN A 77 0.60 11.99 -17.73
CA ASN A 77 1.36 10.74 -17.87
C ASN A 77 1.87 10.20 -16.54
N GLU A 78 2.42 11.05 -15.67
CA GLU A 78 2.90 10.60 -14.36
C GLU A 78 1.74 10.22 -13.41
N LEU A 79 0.58 10.89 -13.52
CA LEU A 79 -0.64 10.49 -12.80
C LEU A 79 -1.14 9.11 -13.25
N ARG A 80 -1.13 8.81 -14.55
CA ARG A 80 -1.48 7.47 -15.06
C ARG A 80 -0.61 6.38 -14.44
N LEU A 81 0.70 6.60 -14.36
CA LEU A 81 1.63 5.68 -13.70
C LEU A 81 1.28 5.49 -12.21
N LEU A 82 0.93 6.57 -11.50
CA LEU A 82 0.48 6.46 -10.11
C LEU A 82 -0.86 5.72 -9.97
N PHE A 83 -1.79 5.91 -10.90
CA PHE A 83 -3.06 5.17 -10.90
C PHE A 83 -2.84 3.66 -11.14
N ASP A 84 -1.91 3.29 -12.01
CA ASP A 84 -1.54 1.90 -12.25
C ASP A 84 -0.91 1.27 -10.99
N ILE A 85 -0.03 2.00 -10.31
CA ILE A 85 0.55 1.59 -9.02
C ILE A 85 -0.55 1.44 -7.96
N LEU A 86 -1.49 2.41 -7.89
CA LEU A 86 -2.62 2.38 -6.95
C LEU A 86 -3.54 1.18 -7.20
N MET A 87 -3.78 0.84 -8.47
CA MET A 87 -4.55 -0.35 -8.84
C MET A 87 -3.86 -1.62 -8.34
N ARG A 88 -2.53 -1.71 -8.47
CA ARG A 88 -1.74 -2.84 -7.98
C ARG A 88 -1.76 -2.93 -6.45
N PHE A 89 -1.67 -1.81 -5.73
CA PHE A 89 -1.88 -1.77 -4.27
C PHE A 89 -3.25 -2.29 -3.88
N ASN A 90 -4.31 -1.84 -4.58
CA ASN A 90 -5.66 -2.33 -4.31
C ASN A 90 -5.76 -3.85 -4.51
N ASN A 91 -5.22 -4.38 -5.62
CA ASN A 91 -5.31 -5.80 -5.95
C ASN A 91 -4.65 -6.68 -4.87
N ILE A 92 -3.45 -6.33 -4.41
CA ILE A 92 -2.77 -7.08 -3.34
C ILE A 92 -3.52 -6.97 -2.00
N ASN A 93 -4.10 -5.81 -1.71
CA ASN A 93 -4.87 -5.59 -0.49
C ASN A 93 -6.20 -6.35 -0.48
N GLN A 94 -6.89 -6.43 -1.63
CA GLN A 94 -8.11 -7.24 -1.77
C GLN A 94 -7.81 -8.74 -1.67
N ASP A 95 -6.70 -9.23 -2.23
CA ASP A 95 -6.33 -10.65 -2.06
C ASP A 95 -6.06 -10.99 -0.58
N LEU A 96 -5.39 -10.08 0.15
CA LEU A 96 -5.18 -10.24 1.59
C LEU A 96 -6.51 -10.24 2.36
N LYS A 97 -7.43 -9.33 2.02
CA LYS A 97 -8.77 -9.26 2.60
C LYS A 97 -9.55 -10.55 2.39
N ASN A 98 -9.54 -11.09 1.17
CA ASN A 98 -10.22 -12.35 0.86
C ASN A 98 -9.69 -13.50 1.71
N ARG A 99 -8.37 -13.57 1.92
CA ARG A 99 -7.76 -14.59 2.79
C ARG A 99 -8.09 -14.38 4.26
N LEU A 100 -8.21 -13.13 4.72
CA LEU A 100 -8.68 -12.83 6.06
C LEU A 100 -10.12 -13.31 6.27
N ASN A 101 -11.02 -12.99 5.34
CA ASN A 101 -12.40 -13.45 5.41
C ASN A 101 -12.48 -14.99 5.45
N ASN A 102 -11.69 -15.68 4.61
CA ASN A 102 -11.62 -17.14 4.62
C ASN A 102 -11.10 -17.69 5.96
N LEU A 103 -10.14 -17.01 6.58
CA LEU A 103 -9.60 -17.38 7.89
C LEU A 103 -10.65 -17.19 9.00
N GLU A 104 -11.37 -16.09 9.00
CA GLU A 104 -12.47 -15.82 9.94
C GLU A 104 -13.60 -16.84 9.78
N ASP A 105 -13.95 -17.16 8.53
CA ASP A 105 -15.00 -18.13 8.21
C ASP A 105 -14.58 -19.58 8.55
N ALA A 106 -13.30 -19.93 8.37
CA ALA A 106 -12.77 -21.19 8.87
C ALA A 106 -12.77 -21.26 10.40
N ARG A 107 -12.45 -20.15 11.07
CA ARG A 107 -12.42 -20.06 12.53
C ARG A 107 -13.82 -20.20 13.14
N SER A 108 -14.85 -19.66 12.51
CA SER A 108 -16.24 -19.73 12.99
C SER A 108 -16.81 -21.16 12.97
N LYS A 109 -16.29 -22.02 12.09
CA LYS A 109 -16.74 -23.40 11.90
C LYS A 109 -16.05 -24.43 12.81
N VAL A 110 -14.98 -24.06 13.51
CA VAL A 110 -14.20 -24.98 14.36
C VAL A 110 -14.64 -24.87 15.82
N SER A 111 -14.93 -26.02 16.43
CA SER A 111 -15.13 -26.12 17.89
C SER A 111 -13.80 -26.01 18.62
N LEU A 112 -13.78 -25.20 19.69
CA LEU A 112 -12.58 -25.01 20.53
C LEU A 112 -12.31 -26.19 21.48
N ASP A 113 -13.27 -27.09 21.64
CA ASP A 113 -13.18 -28.22 22.58
C ASP A 113 -12.54 -29.47 21.95
N GLU A 114 -12.16 -29.42 20.67
CA GLU A 114 -11.46 -30.53 20.01
C GLU A 114 -10.04 -30.70 20.58
N ASP A 115 -9.72 -31.89 21.10
CA ASP A 115 -8.40 -32.20 21.65
C ASP A 115 -7.26 -31.96 20.64
N THR A 116 -7.54 -32.14 19.34
CA THR A 116 -6.58 -31.91 18.26
C THR A 116 -6.24 -30.42 18.05
N MET A 117 -6.99 -29.51 18.65
CA MET A 117 -6.81 -28.06 18.55
C MET A 117 -6.07 -27.46 19.76
N LYS A 118 -5.90 -28.22 20.85
CA LYS A 118 -5.33 -27.71 22.12
C LYS A 118 -3.96 -27.07 21.94
N GLU A 119 -3.07 -27.65 21.14
CA GLU A 119 -1.75 -27.07 20.87
C GLU A 119 -1.83 -25.74 20.11
N LEU A 120 -2.74 -25.62 19.12
CA LEU A 120 -2.92 -24.39 18.36
C LEU A 120 -3.59 -23.30 19.22
N ILE A 121 -4.60 -23.68 20.02
CA ILE A 121 -5.34 -22.77 20.90
C ILE A 121 -4.44 -22.21 21.99
N ASN A 122 -3.69 -23.08 22.67
CA ASN A 122 -2.83 -22.68 23.78
C ASN A 122 -1.49 -22.09 23.30
N GLY A 123 -1.08 -22.43 22.08
CA GLY A 123 0.25 -22.16 21.58
C GLY A 123 1.31 -23.05 22.23
N THR A 124 2.55 -22.84 21.84
CA THR A 124 3.73 -23.47 22.43
C THR A 124 4.82 -22.42 22.62
N PRO A 125 5.93 -22.70 23.33
CA PRO A 125 7.05 -21.76 23.43
C PRO A 125 7.60 -21.28 22.07
N TYR A 126 7.37 -22.04 21.01
CA TYR A 126 7.83 -21.74 19.65
C TYR A 126 6.69 -21.33 18.69
N ARG A 127 5.42 -21.36 19.14
CA ARG A 127 4.25 -21.09 18.30
C ARG A 127 3.26 -20.17 19.03
N PRO A 128 2.92 -19.00 18.45
CA PRO A 128 1.88 -18.15 19.00
C PRO A 128 0.54 -18.89 19.12
N ARG A 129 -0.20 -18.57 20.17
CA ARG A 129 -1.58 -19.03 20.36
C ARG A 129 -2.50 -18.52 19.26
N LEU A 130 -3.54 -19.29 18.95
CA LEU A 130 -4.50 -19.00 17.87
C LEU A 130 -5.07 -17.57 17.94
N ASN A 131 -5.53 -17.12 19.11
CA ASN A 131 -6.11 -15.78 19.23
C ASN A 131 -5.12 -14.67 18.87
N LEU A 132 -3.84 -14.85 19.22
CA LEU A 132 -2.81 -13.88 18.88
C LEU A 132 -2.53 -13.86 17.37
N LEU A 133 -2.57 -15.02 16.71
CA LEU A 133 -2.47 -15.10 15.24
C LEU A 133 -3.64 -14.39 14.56
N LEU A 134 -4.87 -14.56 15.08
CA LEU A 134 -6.05 -13.88 14.53
C LEU A 134 -5.98 -12.36 14.74
N GLU A 135 -5.58 -11.91 15.93
CA GLU A 135 -5.33 -10.49 16.22
C GLU A 135 -4.30 -9.89 15.25
N TRP A 136 -3.17 -10.57 15.06
CA TRP A 136 -2.13 -10.14 14.12
C TRP A 136 -2.60 -10.15 12.67
N ALA A 137 -3.47 -11.07 12.27
CA ALA A 137 -4.04 -11.08 10.93
C ALA A 137 -4.92 -9.84 10.68
N VAL A 138 -5.81 -9.50 11.62
CA VAL A 138 -6.64 -8.29 11.50
C VAL A 138 -5.77 -7.03 11.51
N GLU A 139 -4.80 -6.98 12.41
CA GLU A 139 -3.90 -5.84 12.56
C GLU A 139 -3.06 -5.59 11.29
N ALA A 140 -2.49 -6.66 10.73
CA ALA A 140 -1.66 -6.55 9.55
C ALA A 140 -2.47 -6.16 8.31
N PHE A 141 -3.70 -6.66 8.17
CA PHE A 141 -4.61 -6.21 7.12
C PHE A 141 -4.95 -4.72 7.28
N ASN A 142 -5.33 -4.28 8.48
CA ASN A 142 -5.70 -2.89 8.74
C ASN A 142 -4.56 -1.94 8.41
N TYR A 143 -3.32 -2.30 8.73
CA TYR A 143 -2.14 -1.51 8.36
C TYR A 143 -2.07 -1.22 6.85
N TYR A 144 -2.11 -2.26 6.01
CA TYR A 144 -2.03 -2.08 4.56
C TYR A 144 -3.28 -1.40 3.99
N HIS A 145 -4.45 -1.68 4.56
CA HIS A 145 -5.68 -1.03 4.15
C HIS A 145 -5.69 0.47 4.44
N GLU A 146 -5.23 0.89 5.63
CA GLU A 146 -5.07 2.30 5.99
C GLU A 146 -4.10 3.02 5.05
N LEU A 147 -2.95 2.42 4.76
CA LEU A 147 -1.99 2.98 3.81
C LEU A 147 -2.59 3.15 2.41
N TYR A 148 -3.32 2.13 1.93
CA TYR A 148 -4.03 2.21 0.65
C TYR A 148 -5.02 3.38 0.63
N LEU A 149 -5.86 3.50 1.66
CA LEU A 149 -6.86 4.57 1.75
C LEU A 149 -6.22 5.95 1.81
N LEU A 150 -5.11 6.09 2.54
CA LEU A 150 -4.34 7.32 2.63
C LEU A 150 -3.79 7.74 1.26
N ILE A 151 -3.14 6.83 0.53
CA ILE A 151 -2.60 7.08 -0.80
C ILE A 151 -3.73 7.43 -1.78
N ASN A 152 -4.78 6.60 -1.84
CA ASN A 152 -5.94 6.82 -2.71
C ASN A 152 -6.60 8.18 -2.46
N GLY A 153 -6.78 8.54 -1.18
CA GLY A 153 -7.38 9.80 -0.79
C GLY A 153 -6.56 11.01 -1.22
N ASN A 154 -5.22 10.93 -1.13
CA ASN A 154 -4.34 12.03 -1.54
C ASN A 154 -4.19 12.13 -3.06
N ILE A 155 -4.14 11.00 -3.78
CA ILE A 155 -4.13 11.02 -5.25
C ILE A 155 -5.40 11.70 -5.78
N LYS A 156 -6.57 11.42 -5.20
CA LYS A 156 -7.84 12.05 -5.60
C LYS A 156 -7.91 13.55 -5.31
N LYS A 157 -7.14 14.04 -4.34
CA LYS A 157 -7.06 15.46 -3.96
C LYS A 157 -5.94 16.20 -4.67
N PHE A 158 -5.15 15.51 -5.50
CA PHE A 158 -4.02 16.11 -6.19
C PHE A 158 -4.46 17.31 -7.02
N ASN A 159 -3.77 18.43 -6.85
CA ASN A 159 -3.93 19.63 -7.64
C ASN A 159 -2.56 20.22 -7.95
N TYR A 160 -2.16 20.23 -9.22
CA TYR A 160 -0.85 20.73 -9.64
C TYR A 160 -0.65 22.24 -9.33
N ASN A 161 -1.74 22.99 -9.15
CA ASN A 161 -1.68 24.40 -8.73
C ASN A 161 -1.41 24.57 -7.23
N ASP A 162 -1.58 23.52 -6.42
CA ASP A 162 -1.40 23.55 -4.97
C ASP A 162 -0.22 22.65 -4.56
N GLU A 163 0.89 23.28 -4.19
CA GLU A 163 2.10 22.60 -3.74
C GLU A 163 1.85 21.69 -2.53
N GLU A 164 0.92 22.04 -1.65
CA GLU A 164 0.64 21.29 -0.44
C GLU A 164 0.03 19.92 -0.76
N THR A 165 -0.80 19.83 -1.81
CA THR A 165 -1.37 18.54 -2.24
C THR A 165 -0.30 17.56 -2.72
N ILE A 166 0.76 18.05 -3.36
CA ILE A 166 1.90 17.27 -3.83
C ILE A 166 2.76 16.79 -2.67
N LYS A 167 3.03 17.70 -1.71
CA LYS A 167 3.75 17.38 -0.48
C LYS A 167 3.02 16.29 0.30
N ASN A 168 1.71 16.43 0.46
CA ASN A 168 0.89 15.46 1.18
C ASN A 168 0.84 14.11 0.47
N LEU A 169 0.67 14.10 -0.85
CA LEU A 169 0.76 12.86 -1.64
C LEU A 169 2.10 12.17 -1.46
N THR A 170 3.22 12.91 -1.55
CA THR A 170 4.57 12.35 -1.38
C THR A 170 4.78 11.76 0.01
N LYS A 171 4.30 12.44 1.06
CA LYS A 171 4.39 11.97 2.46
C LYS A 171 3.65 10.65 2.68
N CYS A 172 2.59 10.35 1.94
CA CYS A 172 1.82 9.11 2.09
C CYS A 172 2.62 7.85 1.74
N PHE A 173 3.67 7.99 0.95
CA PHE A 173 4.58 6.90 0.59
C PHE A 173 5.75 6.76 1.57
N ILE A 174 5.83 7.63 2.58
CA ILE A 174 6.80 7.50 3.67
C ILE A 174 6.15 6.65 4.77
N GLU A 175 6.70 5.47 4.99
CA GLU A 175 6.17 4.54 5.98
C GLU A 175 6.43 5.02 7.42
N ASP A 176 5.42 4.81 8.28
CA ASP A 176 5.59 4.97 9.73
C ASP A 176 6.51 3.85 10.26
N ARG A 177 7.68 4.24 10.76
CA ARG A 177 8.70 3.31 11.27
C ARG A 177 8.16 2.38 12.35
N PHE A 178 7.31 2.87 13.27
CA PHE A 178 6.79 2.06 14.36
C PHE A 178 5.77 1.06 13.87
N LYS A 179 4.87 1.48 12.97
CA LYS A 179 3.90 0.55 12.37
C LYS A 179 4.61 -0.52 11.51
N LYS A 180 5.64 -0.14 10.74
CA LYS A 180 6.45 -1.08 9.95
C LYS A 180 7.12 -2.15 10.82
N LEU A 181 7.80 -1.73 11.90
CA LEU A 181 8.45 -2.66 12.84
C LEU A 181 7.46 -3.68 13.43
N ARG A 182 6.20 -3.26 13.64
CA ARG A 182 5.16 -4.16 14.14
C ARG A 182 4.79 -5.23 13.12
N ILE A 183 4.69 -4.88 11.84
CA ILE A 183 4.46 -5.84 10.74
C ILE A 183 5.65 -6.78 10.57
N GLU A 184 6.88 -6.27 10.61
CA GLU A 184 8.10 -7.09 10.55
C GLU A 184 8.14 -8.10 11.71
N ARG A 185 7.75 -7.67 12.91
CA ARG A 185 7.62 -8.55 14.07
C ARG A 185 6.57 -9.64 13.84
N ILE A 186 5.38 -9.30 13.33
CA ILE A 186 4.35 -10.28 13.01
C ILE A 186 4.89 -11.33 12.03
N LEU A 187 5.48 -10.88 10.92
CA LEU A 187 6.07 -11.74 9.90
C LEU A 187 7.13 -12.68 10.47
N TYR A 188 8.00 -12.17 11.34
CA TYR A 188 9.02 -12.96 12.02
C TYR A 188 8.41 -14.08 12.88
N PHE A 189 7.42 -13.76 13.73
CA PHE A 189 6.77 -14.76 14.58
C PHE A 189 5.88 -15.73 13.81
N THR A 190 5.47 -15.39 12.59
CA THR A 190 4.65 -16.26 11.72
C THR A 190 5.46 -17.00 10.66
N GLN A 191 6.80 -16.85 10.64
CA GLN A 191 7.66 -17.46 9.62
C GLN A 191 7.54 -18.99 9.59
N PHE A 192 7.23 -19.64 10.72
CA PHE A 192 7.01 -21.08 10.76
C PHE A 192 5.81 -21.51 9.89
N LEU A 193 4.71 -20.75 9.88
CA LEU A 193 3.54 -21.04 9.04
C LEU A 193 3.86 -20.93 7.55
N ILE A 194 4.74 -19.99 7.18
CA ILE A 194 5.20 -19.81 5.80
C ILE A 194 6.04 -21.00 5.35
N LYS A 195 6.90 -21.51 6.25
CA LYS A 195 7.78 -22.68 6.01
C LYS A 195 7.03 -24.01 6.02
N GLU A 196 5.87 -24.09 6.65
CA GLU A 196 5.00 -25.28 6.69
C GLU A 196 4.28 -25.56 5.35
N SER A 197 4.70 -24.92 4.25
CA SER A 197 4.14 -24.99 2.89
C SER A 197 3.35 -26.27 2.61
N LEU A 198 2.08 -26.12 2.21
CA LEU A 198 1.11 -27.18 1.93
C LEU A 198 1.76 -28.38 1.21
N ARG A 199 2.10 -29.42 1.97
CA ARG A 199 2.27 -30.78 1.47
C ARG A 199 0.91 -31.40 1.20
#